data_AF-A0A1V6GCX7-F1
#
_entry.id   AF-A0A1V6GCX7-F1
#
_cell.length_a   1.000
_cell.length_b   1.000
_cell.length_c   1.000
_cell.angle_alpha   90.00
_cell.angle_beta   90.00
_cell.angle_gamma   90.00
#
_symmetry.space_group_name_H-M   'P 1'
#
loop_
_entity.id
_entity.type
_entity.pdbx_description
1 polymer ?
#
loop_
_entity_poly.entity_id
_entity_poly.type
_entity_poly.pdbx_seq_one_letter_code
_entity_poly.pdbx_strand_id
1 'polypeptide(L)'
;MNDVTSGNVFLGENIGRHVAMAHTLFNVTNVVLMTPFIGTLAWLCEHLIPAKKATTATVHLEKNLLNTPSLALFCAMRALADMTDSAWRTAELALRGYKDGKPVKVSDIEAMEDEVDRNQGEIMDYLVQLTRKELSEQQAAAIPVLMHCVNDAERISDLALLIARRAEAQTTSSRFSKDALEELETLLEKATTIAGLTHESLQDGRFLAKAVGIVVEDLEKLAHASMQGHVDRLQKGLCTPERGLVFVEVVGAVENIVRHLENIAQRSDQLTEAAT
;
A
#
# COMPACT_ATOMS: atom_id res chain seq x y z
N MET A 1 7.60 -53.86 -4.54
CA MET A 1 7.23 -52.52 -5.05
C MET A 1 5.83 -52.53 -5.69
N ASN A 2 4.87 -53.28 -5.14
CA ASN A 2 3.49 -53.43 -5.65
C ASN A 2 2.44 -53.11 -4.56
N ASP A 3 2.85 -52.50 -3.45
CA ASP A 3 2.05 -52.46 -2.21
C ASP A 3 1.34 -51.11 -1.95
N VAL A 4 1.54 -50.11 -2.83
CA VAL A 4 0.93 -48.78 -2.65
C VAL A 4 -0.17 -48.49 -3.68
N THR A 5 -0.24 -49.27 -4.77
CA THR A 5 -1.36 -49.21 -5.72
C THR A 5 -1.67 -50.61 -6.25
N SER A 6 -2.94 -51.03 -6.13
CA SER A 6 -3.43 -52.26 -6.74
C SER A 6 -3.45 -52.10 -8.26
N GLY A 7 -2.52 -52.76 -8.95
CA GLY A 7 -2.48 -52.83 -10.41
C GLY A 7 -1.10 -53.15 -10.96
N ASN A 8 -1.00 -54.23 -11.72
CA ASN A 8 0.25 -54.66 -12.34
C ASN A 8 0.71 -53.64 -13.40
N VAL A 9 1.94 -53.12 -13.29
CA VAL A 9 2.44 -51.99 -14.11
C VAL A 9 2.46 -52.29 -15.61
N PHE A 10 2.49 -53.58 -15.97
CA PHE A 10 2.65 -54.06 -17.35
C PHE A 10 1.38 -54.64 -17.98
N LEU A 11 0.24 -54.67 -17.26
CA LEU A 11 -1.04 -55.15 -17.79
C LEU A 11 -2.01 -53.96 -17.97
N GLY A 12 -2.71 -53.93 -19.10
CA GLY A 12 -3.55 -52.83 -19.59
C GLY A 12 -4.79 -52.47 -18.77
N GLU A 13 -4.80 -52.70 -17.46
CA GLU A 13 -5.99 -52.57 -16.60
C GLU A 13 -6.22 -51.16 -16.05
N ASN A 14 -5.42 -50.15 -16.40
CA ASN A 14 -5.66 -48.78 -15.92
C ASN A 14 -5.43 -47.71 -17.00
N ILE A 15 -6.32 -47.68 -18.00
CA ILE A 15 -6.35 -46.66 -19.07
C ILE A 15 -6.32 -45.25 -18.47
N GLY A 16 -7.08 -44.99 -17.40
CA GLY A 16 -7.10 -43.69 -16.71
C GLY A 16 -5.73 -43.28 -16.14
N ARG A 17 -4.95 -44.24 -15.61
CA ARG A 17 -3.59 -43.98 -15.12
C ARG A 17 -2.64 -43.64 -16.27
N HIS A 18 -2.72 -44.35 -17.39
CA HIS A 18 -1.89 -44.04 -18.56
C HIS A 18 -2.22 -42.67 -19.16
N VAL A 19 -3.50 -42.30 -19.19
CA VAL A 19 -3.94 -40.96 -19.64
C VAL A 19 -3.41 -39.87 -18.70
N ALA A 20 -3.54 -40.06 -17.37
CA ALA A 20 -3.00 -39.12 -16.40
C ALA A 20 -1.47 -39.00 -16.49
N MET A 21 -0.74 -40.13 -16.61
CA MET A 21 0.72 -40.12 -16.77
C MET A 21 1.16 -39.45 -18.07
N ALA A 22 0.44 -39.67 -19.17
CA ALA A 22 0.71 -39.00 -20.45
C ALA A 22 0.50 -37.48 -20.34
N HIS A 23 -0.57 -37.03 -19.67
CA HIS A 23 -0.81 -35.60 -19.41
C HIS A 23 0.29 -34.98 -18.55
N THR A 24 0.67 -35.63 -17.45
CA THR A 24 1.76 -35.15 -16.58
C THR A 24 3.08 -35.09 -17.35
N LEU A 25 3.42 -36.14 -18.11
CA LEU A 25 4.64 -36.17 -18.91
C LEU A 25 4.66 -35.06 -19.95
N PHE A 26 3.55 -34.85 -20.67
CA PHE A 26 3.40 -33.78 -21.65
C PHE A 26 3.63 -32.40 -21.01
N ASN A 27 2.99 -32.12 -19.87
CA ASN A 27 3.14 -30.85 -19.16
C ASN A 27 4.57 -30.65 -18.63
N VAL A 28 5.17 -31.68 -18.03
CA VAL A 28 6.56 -31.62 -17.53
C VAL A 28 7.56 -31.41 -18.67
N THR A 29 7.41 -32.13 -19.78
CA THR A 29 8.26 -31.94 -20.97
C THR A 29 8.10 -30.54 -21.52
N ASN A 30 6.88 -30.00 -21.61
CA ASN A 30 6.66 -28.62 -22.06
C ASN A 30 7.34 -27.61 -21.14
N VAL A 31 7.22 -27.75 -19.82
CA VAL A 31 7.90 -26.86 -18.86
C VAL A 31 9.42 -26.92 -19.08
N VAL A 32 10.02 -28.11 -19.12
CA VAL A 32 11.47 -28.27 -19.32
C VAL A 32 11.93 -27.67 -20.65
N LEU A 33 11.16 -27.86 -21.72
CA LEU A 33 11.49 -27.37 -23.04
C LEU A 33 11.30 -25.85 -23.16
N MET A 34 10.24 -25.28 -22.57
CA MET A 34 9.92 -23.85 -22.64
C MET A 34 10.73 -22.98 -21.67
N THR A 35 11.15 -23.52 -20.53
CA THR A 35 11.93 -22.77 -19.52
C THR A 35 13.15 -22.02 -20.09
N PRO A 36 14.04 -22.60 -20.93
CA PRO A 36 15.15 -21.85 -21.52
C PRO A 36 14.73 -20.73 -22.47
N PHE A 37 13.52 -20.76 -23.02
CA PHE A 37 12.99 -19.74 -23.93
C PHE A 37 12.26 -18.60 -23.22
N ILE A 38 12.03 -18.69 -21.90
CA ILE A 38 11.31 -17.65 -21.14
C ILE A 38 11.97 -16.27 -21.32
N GLY A 39 13.31 -16.20 -21.23
CA GLY A 39 14.02 -14.93 -21.42
C GLY A 39 13.90 -14.37 -22.85
N THR A 40 13.85 -15.24 -23.86
CA THR A 40 13.69 -14.82 -25.26
C THR A 40 12.27 -14.33 -25.53
N LEU A 41 11.27 -15.01 -24.98
CA LEU A 41 9.87 -14.60 -25.06
C LEU A 41 9.64 -13.27 -24.31
N ALA A 42 10.22 -13.09 -23.13
CA ALA A 42 10.16 -11.84 -22.39
C ALA A 42 10.74 -10.67 -23.22
N TRP A 43 11.95 -10.85 -23.75
CA TRP A 43 12.57 -9.85 -24.64
C TRP A 43 11.71 -9.54 -25.87
N LEU A 44 11.12 -10.57 -26.50
CA LEU A 44 10.24 -10.39 -27.66
C LEU A 44 8.98 -9.60 -27.30
N CYS A 45 8.35 -9.91 -26.17
CA CYS A 45 7.18 -9.20 -25.68
C CYS A 45 7.50 -7.73 -25.38
N GLU A 46 8.62 -7.44 -24.71
CA GLU A 46 9.09 -6.08 -24.43
C GLU A 46 9.38 -5.28 -25.70
N HIS A 47 9.81 -5.95 -26.77
CA HIS A 47 10.13 -5.30 -28.05
C HIS A 47 8.91 -5.09 -28.96
N LEU A 48 7.94 -6.01 -28.92
CA LEU A 48 6.71 -5.94 -29.71
C LEU A 48 5.66 -5.02 -29.09
N ILE A 49 5.61 -4.94 -27.75
CA ILE A 49 4.66 -4.10 -27.02
C ILE A 49 5.39 -2.80 -26.68
N PRO A 50 5.06 -1.66 -27.34
CA PRO A 50 5.74 -0.40 -27.06
C PRO A 50 5.53 0.00 -25.60
N ALA A 51 6.64 0.18 -24.87
CA ALA A 51 6.61 0.71 -23.52
C ALA A 51 5.96 2.11 -23.56
N LYS A 52 4.70 2.21 -23.13
CA LYS A 52 4.11 3.51 -22.84
C LYS A 52 4.92 4.08 -21.67
N LYS A 53 5.56 5.24 -21.87
CA LYS A 53 6.08 6.02 -20.74
C LYS A 53 4.90 6.23 -19.79
N ALA A 54 4.95 5.58 -18.64
CA ALA A 54 3.95 5.72 -17.61
C ALA A 54 4.06 7.13 -17.04
N THR A 55 3.35 8.07 -17.63
CA THR A 55 2.80 9.19 -16.86
C THR A 55 1.73 8.55 -15.99
N THR A 56 1.99 8.49 -14.68
CA THR A 56 1.20 7.78 -13.63
C THR A 56 1.06 6.28 -13.90
N ALA A 57 1.96 5.49 -13.30
CA ALA A 57 1.89 4.03 -13.29
C ALA A 57 0.77 3.56 -12.36
N THR A 58 -0.49 3.84 -12.70
CA THR A 58 -1.61 3.09 -12.13
C THR A 58 -1.56 1.69 -12.72
N VAL A 59 -1.36 0.66 -11.89
CA VAL A 59 -1.65 -0.72 -12.30
C VAL A 59 -3.05 -0.74 -12.91
N HIS A 60 -3.12 -0.97 -14.22
CA HIS A 60 -4.40 -1.07 -14.90
C HIS A 60 -5.10 -2.32 -14.38
N LEU A 61 -6.20 -2.12 -13.67
CA LEU A 61 -7.09 -3.19 -13.22
C LEU A 61 -7.80 -3.79 -14.45
N GLU A 62 -7.13 -4.73 -15.11
CA GLU A 62 -7.63 -5.36 -16.32
C GLU A 62 -8.81 -6.29 -16.01
N LYS A 63 -9.99 -5.93 -16.52
CA LYS A 63 -11.22 -6.72 -16.35
C LYS A 63 -11.10 -8.17 -16.85
N ASN A 64 -10.19 -8.43 -17.80
CA ASN A 64 -9.95 -9.77 -18.32
C ASN A 64 -9.32 -10.71 -17.27
N LEU A 65 -8.60 -10.16 -16.29
CA LEU A 65 -7.94 -10.91 -15.22
C LEU A 65 -8.93 -11.36 -14.14
N LEU A 66 -10.17 -10.86 -14.13
CA LEU A 66 -11.21 -11.29 -13.18
C LEU A 66 -11.54 -12.79 -13.28
N ASN A 67 -11.20 -13.46 -14.39
CA ASN A 67 -11.36 -14.91 -14.52
C ASN A 67 -10.19 -15.71 -13.90
N THR A 68 -9.18 -15.03 -13.36
CA THR A 68 -8.03 -15.62 -12.68
C THR A 68 -7.87 -14.95 -11.31
N PRO A 69 -8.65 -15.38 -10.29
CA PRO A 69 -8.78 -14.65 -9.03
C PRO A 69 -7.48 -14.37 -8.27
N SER A 70 -6.52 -15.30 -8.26
CA SER A 70 -5.21 -15.09 -7.64
C SER A 70 -4.47 -13.91 -8.27
N LEU A 71 -4.41 -13.88 -9.61
CA LEU A 71 -3.80 -12.80 -10.36
C LEU A 71 -4.60 -11.48 -10.21
N ALA A 72 -5.93 -11.55 -10.17
CA ALA A 72 -6.77 -10.39 -9.93
C ALA A 72 -6.51 -9.75 -8.55
N LEU A 73 -6.39 -10.56 -7.50
CA LEU A 73 -6.03 -10.10 -6.16
C LEU A 73 -4.63 -9.49 -6.13
N PHE A 74 -3.66 -10.13 -6.78
CA PHE A 74 -2.30 -9.61 -6.89
C PHE A 74 -2.28 -8.22 -7.57
N CYS A 75 -3.00 -8.06 -8.69
CA CYS A 75 -3.14 -6.76 -9.35
C CYS A 75 -3.80 -5.71 -8.45
N ALA A 76 -4.83 -6.09 -7.69
CA ALA A 76 -5.51 -5.19 -6.77
C ALA A 76 -4.62 -4.77 -5.58
N MET A 77 -3.80 -5.68 -5.04
CA MET A 77 -2.80 -5.36 -4.03
C MET A 77 -1.74 -4.38 -4.55
N ARG A 78 -1.30 -4.54 -5.80
CA ARG A 78 -0.34 -3.62 -6.40
C ARG A 78 -0.94 -2.25 -6.68
N ALA A 79 -2.19 -2.20 -7.14
CA ALA A 79 -2.93 -0.94 -7.27
C ALA A 79 -3.11 -0.24 -5.91
N LEU A 80 -3.36 -0.99 -4.83
CA LEU A 80 -3.38 -0.47 -3.47
C LEU A 80 -1.99 0.07 -3.05
N ALA A 81 -0.89 -0.59 -3.44
CA ALA A 81 0.46 -0.10 -3.17
C ALA A 81 0.70 1.28 -3.81
N ASP A 82 0.32 1.44 -5.09
CA ASP A 82 0.43 2.70 -5.83
C ASP A 82 -0.47 3.79 -5.23
N MET A 83 -1.70 3.44 -4.83
CA MET A 83 -2.64 4.34 -4.16
C MET A 83 -2.10 4.80 -2.80
N THR A 84 -1.50 3.89 -2.02
CA THR A 84 -0.92 4.19 -0.71
C THR A 84 0.28 5.12 -0.83
N ASP A 85 1.16 4.93 -1.83
CA ASP A 85 2.26 5.87 -2.11
C ASP A 85 1.72 7.25 -2.51
N SER A 86 0.71 7.30 -3.37
CA SER A 86 0.08 8.57 -3.79
C SER A 86 -0.57 9.30 -2.62
N ALA A 87 -1.27 8.59 -1.74
CA ALA A 87 -1.85 9.14 -0.52
C ALA A 87 -0.77 9.66 0.45
N TRP A 88 0.31 8.89 0.65
CA TRP A 88 1.44 9.34 1.46
C TRP A 88 2.10 10.59 0.88
N ARG A 89 2.35 10.66 -0.42
CA ARG A 89 2.95 11.84 -1.08
C ARG A 89 2.05 13.08 -0.94
N THR A 90 0.74 12.90 -0.96
CA THR A 90 -0.24 13.96 -0.69
C THR A 90 -0.10 14.47 0.75
N ALA A 91 -0.04 13.55 1.73
CA ALA A 91 0.18 13.85 3.13
C ALA A 91 1.52 14.54 3.40
N GLU A 92 2.61 14.01 2.84
CA GLU A 92 3.95 14.57 2.98
C GLU A 92 4.01 16.01 2.46
N LEU A 93 3.39 16.28 1.31
CA LEU A 93 3.34 17.62 0.74
C LEU A 93 2.57 18.59 1.64
N ALA A 94 1.39 18.18 2.14
CA ALA A 94 0.60 18.98 3.08
C ALA A 94 1.36 19.28 4.39
N LEU A 95 2.02 18.26 4.96
CA LEU A 95 2.77 18.37 6.21
C LEU A 95 4.03 19.23 6.07
N ARG A 96 4.76 19.12 4.95
CA ARG A 96 5.94 19.95 4.69
C ARG A 96 5.58 21.44 4.51
N GLY A 97 4.38 21.74 4.01
CA GLY A 97 3.88 23.12 3.93
C GLY A 97 3.87 23.85 5.28
N TYR A 98 3.64 23.12 6.38
CA TYR A 98 3.69 23.66 7.75
C TYR A 98 5.11 23.98 8.23
N LYS A 99 6.10 23.17 7.83
CA LYS A 99 7.51 23.36 8.19
C LYS A 99 8.08 24.62 7.54
N ASP A 100 7.85 24.79 6.24
CA ASP A 100 8.48 25.85 5.47
C ASP A 100 7.82 27.23 5.66
N GLY A 101 6.71 27.28 6.42
CA GLY A 101 5.92 28.49 6.63
C GLY A 101 5.33 29.04 5.31
N LYS A 102 5.19 28.15 4.32
CA LYS A 102 4.61 28.42 3.01
C LYS A 102 3.58 27.32 2.79
N PRO A 103 2.30 27.56 3.13
CA PRO A 103 1.26 26.58 2.86
C PRO A 103 1.31 26.24 1.36
N VAL A 104 1.36 24.94 1.07
CA VAL A 104 1.14 24.44 -0.29
C VAL A 104 -0.26 24.90 -0.70
N LYS A 105 -0.44 25.21 -1.99
CA LYS A 105 -1.77 25.59 -2.46
C LYS A 105 -2.73 24.45 -2.19
N VAL A 106 -3.84 24.74 -1.52
CA VAL A 106 -4.86 23.73 -1.22
C VAL A 106 -5.35 23.07 -2.52
N SER A 107 -5.46 23.82 -3.61
CA SER A 107 -5.81 23.30 -4.93
C SER A 107 -4.88 22.18 -5.43
N ASP A 108 -3.60 22.22 -5.08
CA ASP A 108 -2.63 21.21 -5.50
C ASP A 108 -2.84 19.91 -4.69
N ILE A 109 -3.19 20.04 -3.41
CA ILE A 109 -3.53 18.90 -2.53
C ILE A 109 -4.89 18.31 -2.93
N GLU A 110 -5.89 19.13 -3.22
CA GLU A 110 -7.21 18.70 -3.72
C GLU A 110 -7.06 17.88 -5.00
N ALA A 111 -6.24 18.33 -5.96
CA ALA A 111 -6.03 17.58 -7.19
C ALA A 111 -5.37 16.21 -6.97
N MET A 112 -4.52 16.08 -5.94
CA MET A 112 -3.89 14.80 -5.58
C MET A 112 -4.85 13.89 -4.82
N GLU A 113 -5.70 14.44 -3.97
CA GLU A 113 -6.75 13.68 -3.27
C GLU A 113 -7.84 13.20 -4.24
N ASP A 114 -8.28 14.02 -5.19
CA ASP A 114 -9.17 13.62 -6.29
C ASP A 114 -8.61 12.41 -7.08
N GLU A 115 -7.29 12.34 -7.24
CA GLU A 115 -6.62 11.19 -7.88
C GLU A 115 -6.67 9.93 -7.01
N VAL A 116 -6.47 10.06 -5.70
CA VAL A 116 -6.58 8.96 -4.73
C VAL A 116 -8.03 8.45 -4.67
N ASP A 117 -9.01 9.33 -4.65
CA ASP A 117 -10.44 9.00 -4.67
C ASP A 117 -10.85 8.24 -5.94
N ARG A 118 -10.35 8.69 -7.09
CA ARG A 118 -10.56 7.97 -8.35
C ARG A 118 -9.97 6.55 -8.27
N ASN A 119 -8.76 6.41 -7.76
CA ASN A 119 -8.11 5.10 -7.59
C ASN A 119 -8.91 4.21 -6.62
N GLN A 120 -9.42 4.78 -5.52
CA GLN A 120 -10.30 4.08 -4.58
C GLN A 120 -11.52 3.51 -5.31
N GLY A 121 -12.21 4.34 -6.11
CA GLY A 121 -13.38 3.94 -6.89
C GLY A 121 -13.09 2.81 -7.87
N GLU A 122 -11.97 2.89 -8.59
CA GLU A 122 -11.53 1.86 -9.54
C GLU A 122 -11.21 0.52 -8.85
N ILE A 123 -10.48 0.56 -7.73
CA ILE A 123 -10.13 -0.64 -6.96
C ILE A 123 -11.40 -1.26 -6.35
N MET A 124 -12.28 -0.45 -5.76
CA MET A 124 -13.53 -0.93 -5.15
C MET A 124 -14.46 -1.58 -6.17
N ASP A 125 -14.66 -0.97 -7.34
CA ASP A 125 -15.47 -1.56 -8.41
C ASP A 125 -14.87 -2.90 -8.90
N TYR A 126 -13.54 -2.94 -9.06
CA TYR A 126 -12.84 -4.15 -9.46
C TYR A 126 -13.04 -5.29 -8.44
N LEU A 127 -12.91 -4.99 -7.14
CA LEU A 127 -13.11 -5.98 -6.08
C LEU A 127 -14.57 -6.44 -5.98
N VAL A 128 -15.53 -5.54 -6.15
CA VAL A 128 -16.96 -5.93 -6.23
C VAL A 128 -17.20 -6.87 -7.40
N GLN A 129 -16.61 -6.63 -8.56
CA GLN A 129 -16.72 -7.55 -9.70
C GLN A 129 -16.06 -8.91 -9.40
N LEU A 130 -14.93 -8.92 -8.70
CA LEU A 130 -14.23 -10.14 -8.32
C LEU A 130 -15.04 -11.03 -7.36
N THR A 131 -15.84 -10.45 -6.46
CA THR A 131 -16.74 -11.23 -5.57
C THR A 131 -17.74 -12.12 -6.31
N ARG A 132 -18.01 -11.85 -7.59
CA ARG A 132 -18.98 -12.59 -8.42
C ARG A 132 -18.35 -13.80 -9.11
N LYS A 133 -17.07 -14.06 -8.88
CA LYS A 133 -16.31 -15.14 -9.51
C LYS A 133 -16.25 -16.36 -8.59
N GLU A 134 -15.79 -17.48 -9.13
CA GLU A 134 -15.48 -18.65 -8.30
C GLU A 134 -14.20 -18.35 -7.52
N LEU A 135 -14.31 -18.33 -6.19
CA LEU A 135 -13.22 -17.98 -5.28
C LEU A 135 -12.97 -19.13 -4.30
N SER A 136 -11.71 -19.31 -3.91
CA SER A 136 -11.40 -20.10 -2.71
C SER A 136 -11.87 -19.36 -1.45
N GLU A 137 -11.98 -20.09 -0.33
CA GLU A 137 -12.32 -19.48 0.97
C GLU A 137 -11.34 -18.37 1.37
N GLN A 138 -10.04 -18.59 1.15
CA GLN A 138 -8.98 -17.60 1.40
C GLN A 138 -9.14 -16.36 0.52
N GLN A 139 -9.42 -16.54 -0.77
CA GLN A 139 -9.62 -15.43 -1.71
C GLN A 139 -10.87 -14.61 -1.37
N ALA A 140 -11.97 -15.28 -1.03
CA ALA A 140 -13.20 -14.61 -0.61
C ALA A 140 -13.01 -13.82 0.69
N ALA A 141 -12.23 -14.34 1.64
CA ALA A 141 -11.90 -13.67 2.89
C ALA A 141 -10.94 -12.47 2.70
N ALA A 142 -10.09 -12.50 1.67
CA ALA A 142 -9.14 -11.41 1.38
C ALA A 142 -9.80 -10.16 0.79
N ILE A 143 -10.89 -10.30 0.03
CA ILE A 143 -11.55 -9.16 -0.64
C ILE A 143 -12.00 -8.08 0.36
N PRO A 144 -12.75 -8.39 1.45
CA PRO A 144 -13.14 -7.38 2.44
C PRO A 144 -11.93 -6.73 3.12
N VAL A 145 -10.87 -7.50 3.39
CA VAL A 145 -9.62 -6.99 3.98
C VAL A 145 -8.98 -5.96 3.05
N LEU A 146 -8.94 -6.24 1.75
CA LEU A 146 -8.38 -5.33 0.77
C LEU A 146 -9.23 -4.06 0.63
N MET A 147 -10.56 -4.17 0.64
CA MET A 147 -11.46 -3.00 0.67
C MET A 147 -11.22 -2.12 1.91
N HIS A 148 -10.95 -2.72 3.07
CA HIS A 148 -10.59 -1.96 4.27
C HIS A 148 -9.26 -1.22 4.11
N CYS A 149 -8.24 -1.85 3.54
CA CYS A 149 -6.96 -1.19 3.27
C CYS A 149 -7.08 -0.05 2.25
N VAL A 150 -7.92 -0.22 1.22
CA VAL A 150 -8.23 0.85 0.25
C VAL A 150 -8.87 2.06 0.93
N ASN A 151 -9.79 1.84 1.87
CA ASN A 151 -10.35 2.92 2.67
C ASN A 151 -9.31 3.56 3.61
N ASP A 152 -8.42 2.76 4.23
CA ASP A 152 -7.34 3.33 5.05
C ASP A 152 -6.39 4.22 4.21
N ALA A 153 -6.14 3.86 2.95
CA ALA A 153 -5.33 4.68 2.04
C ALA A 153 -6.03 6.00 1.67
N GLU A 154 -7.35 6.00 1.41
CA GLU A 154 -8.13 7.22 1.19
C GLU A 154 -8.13 8.13 2.43
N ARG A 155 -8.25 7.55 3.63
CA ARG A 155 -8.20 8.34 4.87
C ARG A 155 -6.89 9.10 5.05
N ILE A 156 -5.79 8.61 4.50
CA ILE A 156 -4.51 9.32 4.54
C ILE A 156 -4.57 10.60 3.68
N SER A 157 -5.12 10.54 2.46
CA SER A 157 -5.26 11.73 1.60
C SER A 157 -6.32 12.71 2.13
N ASP A 158 -7.41 12.22 2.70
CA ASP A 158 -8.41 13.04 3.40
C ASP A 158 -7.79 13.89 4.51
N LEU A 159 -6.99 13.23 5.36
CA LEU A 159 -6.30 13.89 6.46
C LEU A 159 -5.32 14.93 5.91
N ALA A 160 -4.61 14.63 4.82
CA ALA A 160 -3.73 15.58 4.14
C ALA A 160 -4.48 16.84 3.68
N LEU A 161 -5.64 16.67 3.03
CA LEU A 161 -6.47 17.78 2.57
C LEU A 161 -7.02 18.60 3.75
N LEU A 162 -7.47 17.95 4.82
CA LEU A 162 -7.92 18.61 6.04
C LEU A 162 -6.80 19.49 6.64
N ILE A 163 -5.59 18.95 6.74
CA ILE A 163 -4.40 19.64 7.23
C ILE A 163 -4.09 20.84 6.33
N ALA A 164 -4.09 20.67 5.00
CA ALA A 164 -3.80 21.75 4.06
C ALA A 164 -4.81 22.90 4.15
N ARG A 165 -6.12 22.59 4.23
CA ARG A 165 -7.19 23.59 4.41
C ARG A 165 -7.05 24.35 5.72
N ARG A 166 -6.69 23.66 6.80
CA ARG A 166 -6.38 24.31 8.09
C ARG A 166 -5.15 25.20 8.00
N ALA A 167 -4.14 24.80 7.22
CA ALA A 167 -2.93 25.59 7.02
C ALA A 167 -3.23 26.91 6.31
N GLU A 168 -4.03 26.86 5.25
CA GLU A 168 -4.43 28.04 4.47
C GLU A 168 -5.30 29.01 5.29
N ALA A 169 -6.21 28.48 6.12
CA ALA A 169 -7.04 29.29 7.00
C ALA A 169 -6.26 30.03 8.10
N GLN A 170 -5.02 29.61 8.38
CA GLN A 170 -4.18 30.29 9.37
C GLN A 170 -3.48 31.52 8.75
N THR A 171 -3.99 32.70 9.12
CA THR A 171 -3.43 34.01 8.76
C THR A 171 -2.14 34.40 9.52
N THR A 172 -1.61 33.51 10.36
CA THR A 172 -0.59 33.89 11.36
C THR A 172 0.82 33.86 10.77
N SER A 173 1.49 35.02 10.77
CA SER A 173 2.85 35.22 10.26
C SER A 173 3.98 34.72 11.18
N SER A 174 3.67 33.97 12.25
CA SER A 174 4.67 33.55 13.24
C SER A 174 5.22 32.15 12.97
N ARG A 175 6.55 32.04 12.90
CA ARG A 175 7.26 30.78 12.62
C ARG A 175 7.27 29.86 13.85
N PHE A 176 7.30 28.54 13.64
CA PHE A 176 7.55 27.59 14.73
C PHE A 176 8.93 27.89 15.35
N SER A 177 9.12 27.50 16.62
CA SER A 177 10.47 27.51 17.20
C SER A 177 11.36 26.51 16.44
N LYS A 178 12.69 26.71 16.52
CA LYS A 178 13.64 25.77 15.90
C LYS A 178 13.45 24.36 16.42
N ASP A 179 13.32 24.23 17.75
CA ASP A 179 13.09 22.93 18.41
C ASP A 179 11.83 22.23 17.88
N ALA A 180 10.72 22.97 17.70
CA ALA A 180 9.48 22.40 17.18
C ALA A 180 9.59 21.98 15.70
N LEU A 181 10.41 22.67 14.90
CA LEU A 181 10.69 22.28 13.52
C LEU A 181 11.57 21.03 13.46
N GLU A 182 12.56 20.89 14.35
CA GLU A 182 13.41 19.70 14.43
C GLU A 182 12.64 18.46 14.93
N GLU A 183 11.77 18.65 15.93
CA GLU A 183 10.82 17.63 16.40
C GLU A 183 9.91 17.15 15.26
N LEU A 184 9.31 18.10 14.52
CA LEU A 184 8.45 17.78 13.39
C LEU A 184 9.22 17.07 12.26
N GLU A 185 10.43 17.50 11.94
CA GLU A 185 11.25 16.84 10.92
C GLU A 185 11.52 15.38 11.29
N THR A 186 11.89 15.13 12.55
CA THR A 186 12.18 13.77 13.03
C THR A 186 10.93 12.87 12.94
N LEU A 187 9.75 13.42 13.25
CA LEU A 187 8.47 12.72 13.09
C LEU A 187 8.18 12.40 11.62
N LEU A 188 8.39 13.36 10.71
CA LEU A 188 8.17 13.16 9.27
C LEU A 188 9.15 12.14 8.67
N GLU A 189 10.41 12.13 9.08
CA GLU A 189 11.39 11.12 8.65
C GLU A 189 10.96 9.69 9.05
N LYS A 190 10.48 9.51 10.28
CA LYS A 190 9.94 8.22 10.73
C LYS A 190 8.66 7.85 9.98
N ALA A 191 7.74 8.80 9.77
CA ALA A 191 6.52 8.56 9.01
C ALA A 191 6.83 8.17 7.55
N THR A 192 7.83 8.80 6.93
CA THR A 192 8.34 8.45 5.58
C THR A 192 8.87 7.01 5.56
N THR A 193 9.62 6.63 6.61
CA THR A 193 10.15 5.27 6.74
C THR A 193 9.01 4.25 6.85
N ILE A 194 7.99 4.55 7.65
CA ILE A 194 6.79 3.71 7.80
C ILE A 194 6.07 3.57 6.45
N ALA A 195 5.82 4.68 5.75
CA ALA A 195 5.17 4.66 4.44
C ALA A 195 5.95 3.80 3.43
N GLY A 196 7.27 3.94 3.38
CA GLY A 196 8.14 3.15 2.50
C GLY A 196 8.08 1.65 2.82
N LEU A 197 8.11 1.28 4.10
CA LEU A 197 7.98 -0.11 4.53
C LEU A 197 6.59 -0.68 4.22
N THR A 198 5.52 0.08 4.43
CA THR A 198 4.15 -0.34 4.09
C THR A 198 3.99 -0.55 2.59
N HIS A 199 4.52 0.36 1.76
CA HIS A 199 4.50 0.23 0.31
C HIS A 199 5.27 -1.02 -0.16
N GLU A 200 6.46 -1.24 0.40
CA GLU A 200 7.29 -2.42 0.13
C GLU A 200 6.58 -3.74 0.51
N SER A 201 5.87 -3.73 1.64
CA SER A 201 5.06 -4.86 2.11
C SER A 201 3.98 -5.25 1.10
N LEU A 202 3.29 -4.25 0.53
CA LEU A 202 2.24 -4.45 -0.48
C LEU A 202 2.80 -4.85 -1.86
N GLN A 203 3.92 -4.25 -2.27
CA GLN A 203 4.45 -4.43 -3.62
C GLN A 203 5.17 -5.78 -3.80
N ASP A 204 5.99 -6.15 -2.82
CA ASP A 204 6.86 -7.32 -2.93
C ASP A 204 6.35 -8.54 -2.16
N GLY A 205 5.23 -8.40 -1.44
CA GLY A 205 4.69 -9.45 -0.56
C GLY A 205 5.64 -9.80 0.58
N ARG A 206 6.48 -8.85 1.01
CA ARG A 206 7.39 -9.02 2.14
C ARG A 206 6.60 -8.87 3.44
N PHE A 207 6.79 -9.79 4.38
CA PHE A 207 6.14 -9.74 5.71
C PHE A 207 6.77 -8.66 6.61
N LEU A 208 6.50 -7.38 6.34
CA LEU A 208 7.13 -6.23 7.00
C LEU A 208 6.30 -5.62 8.13
N ALA A 209 5.10 -6.14 8.41
CA ALA A 209 4.21 -5.62 9.45
C ALA A 209 4.90 -5.42 10.80
N LYS A 210 5.75 -6.38 11.21
CA LYS A 210 6.51 -6.27 12.47
C LYS A 210 7.54 -5.14 12.46
N ALA A 211 8.23 -4.95 11.33
CA ALA A 211 9.20 -3.86 11.19
C ALA A 211 8.50 -2.50 11.24
N VAL A 212 7.35 -2.38 10.55
CA VAL A 212 6.48 -1.19 10.61
C VAL A 212 6.09 -0.89 12.06
N GLY A 213 5.55 -1.87 12.80
CA GLY A 213 5.12 -1.69 14.19
C GLY A 213 6.22 -1.19 15.13
N ILE A 214 7.47 -1.62 14.95
CA ILE A 214 8.62 -1.12 15.73
C ILE A 214 8.84 0.38 15.47
N VAL A 215 8.81 0.80 14.20
CA VAL A 215 9.03 2.22 13.84
C VAL A 215 7.84 3.08 14.28
N VAL A 216 6.62 2.55 14.25
CA VAL A 216 5.41 3.21 14.78
C VAL A 216 5.55 3.47 16.27
N GLU A 217 5.92 2.47 17.07
CA GLU A 217 6.10 2.63 18.52
C GLU A 217 7.15 3.72 18.86
N ASP A 218 8.23 3.77 18.07
CA ASP A 218 9.23 4.84 18.18
C ASP A 218 8.67 6.23 17.82
N LEU A 219 7.82 6.32 16.79
CA LEU A 219 7.17 7.56 16.38
C LEU A 219 6.20 8.05 17.46
N GLU A 220 5.39 7.16 18.03
CA GLU A 220 4.45 7.51 19.11
C GLU A 220 5.17 8.04 20.35
N LYS A 221 6.31 7.45 20.73
CA LYS A 221 7.16 7.95 21.81
C LYS A 221 7.68 9.36 21.52
N LEU A 222 8.14 9.61 20.28
CA LEU A 222 8.61 10.93 19.87
C LEU A 222 7.46 11.95 19.83
N ALA A 223 6.28 11.56 19.37
CA ALA A 223 5.11 12.43 19.33
C ALA A 223 4.71 12.86 20.74
N HIS A 224 4.65 11.92 21.69
CA HIS A 224 4.43 12.22 23.10
C HIS A 224 5.49 13.14 23.69
N ALA A 225 6.77 12.88 23.43
CA ALA A 225 7.86 13.73 23.90
C ALA A 225 7.78 15.15 23.31
N SER A 226 7.42 15.27 22.03
CA SER A 226 7.26 16.55 21.33
C SER A 226 6.08 17.35 21.89
N MET A 227 4.95 16.69 22.18
CA MET A 227 3.81 17.32 22.84
C MET A 227 4.17 17.81 24.25
N GLN A 228 4.90 17.02 25.03
CA GLN A 228 5.36 17.44 26.36
C GLN A 228 6.33 18.63 26.29
N GLY A 229 7.32 18.56 25.39
CA GLY A 229 8.24 19.68 25.15
C GLY A 229 7.51 20.95 24.72
N HIS A 230 6.42 20.80 23.95
CA HIS A 230 5.57 21.91 23.59
C HIS A 230 4.87 22.54 24.80
N VAL A 231 4.27 21.74 25.68
CA VAL A 231 3.63 22.23 26.92
C VAL A 231 4.63 23.00 27.79
N ASP A 232 5.86 22.50 27.93
CA ASP A 232 6.92 23.16 28.69
C ASP A 232 7.30 24.52 28.09
N ARG A 233 7.36 24.63 26.75
CA ARG A 233 7.62 25.90 26.06
C ARG A 233 6.48 26.90 26.25
N LEU A 234 5.23 26.43 26.24
CA LEU A 234 4.06 27.26 26.49
C LEU A 234 4.08 27.82 27.93
N GLN A 235 4.37 26.97 28.93
CA GLN A 235 4.48 27.39 30.33
C GLN A 235 5.59 28.43 30.58
N LYS A 236 6.69 28.33 29.82
CA LYS A 236 7.83 29.27 29.90
C LYS A 236 7.62 30.57 29.08
N GLY A 237 6.48 30.72 28.40
CA GLY A 237 6.22 31.87 27.52
C GLY A 237 7.08 31.91 26.25
N LEU A 238 7.69 30.78 25.88
CA LEU A 238 8.53 30.64 24.68
C LEU A 238 7.71 30.31 23.42
N CYS A 239 6.42 30.03 23.58
CA CYS A 239 5.46 29.78 22.49
C CYS A 239 4.13 30.48 22.76
N THR A 240 3.45 30.92 21.70
CA THR A 240 2.08 31.44 21.75
C THR A 240 1.06 30.30 21.76
N PRO A 241 -0.06 30.40 22.51
CA PRO A 241 -1.12 29.38 22.54
C PRO A 241 -1.66 29.01 21.16
N GLU A 242 -1.82 30.00 20.27
CA GLU A 242 -2.34 29.80 18.92
C GLU A 242 -1.46 28.84 18.13
N ARG A 243 -0.14 29.02 18.18
CA ARG A 243 0.84 28.14 17.52
C ARG A 243 0.94 26.77 18.17
N GLY A 244 0.64 26.69 19.46
CA GLY A 244 0.59 25.42 20.16
C GLY A 244 -0.53 24.52 19.71
N LEU A 245 -1.70 25.10 19.45
CA LEU A 245 -2.81 24.36 18.87
C LEU A 245 -2.42 23.75 17.51
N VAL A 246 -1.78 24.54 16.64
CA VAL A 246 -1.32 24.07 15.32
C VAL A 246 -0.32 22.92 15.44
N PHE A 247 0.64 23.03 16.35
CA PHE A 247 1.65 22.01 16.55
C PHE A 247 1.00 20.67 16.95
N VAL A 248 0.07 20.72 17.92
CA VAL A 248 -0.67 19.54 18.37
C VAL A 248 -1.52 18.95 17.24
N GLU A 249 -2.18 19.78 16.43
CA GLU A 249 -2.94 19.33 15.27
C GLU A 249 -2.06 18.60 14.24
N VAL A 250 -0.88 19.14 13.92
CA VAL A 250 0.04 18.53 12.96
C VAL A 250 0.61 17.21 13.50
N VAL A 251 1.05 17.18 14.76
CA VAL A 251 1.57 15.96 15.39
C VAL A 251 0.49 14.87 15.44
N GLY A 252 -0.72 15.21 15.89
CA GLY A 252 -1.83 14.26 15.92
C GLY A 252 -2.23 13.78 14.53
N ALA A 253 -2.09 14.62 13.49
CA ALA A 253 -2.34 14.21 12.12
C ALA A 253 -1.29 13.21 11.61
N VAL A 254 -0.01 13.42 11.93
CA VAL A 254 1.07 12.46 11.64
C VAL A 254 0.76 11.11 12.30
N GLU A 255 0.39 11.09 13.58
CA GLU A 255 0.02 9.86 14.29
C GLU A 255 -1.17 9.15 13.64
N ASN A 256 -2.20 9.90 13.22
CA ASN A 256 -3.36 9.32 12.54
C ASN A 256 -3.00 8.71 11.18
N ILE A 257 -2.21 9.42 10.36
CA ILE A 257 -1.73 8.91 9.06
C ILE A 257 -0.93 7.63 9.26
N VAL A 258 0.00 7.63 10.22
CA VAL A 258 0.85 6.49 10.54
C VAL A 258 0.02 5.28 11.00
N ARG A 259 -1.05 5.49 11.76
CA ARG A 259 -1.96 4.41 12.16
C ARG A 259 -2.65 3.75 10.97
N HIS A 260 -3.07 4.53 9.96
CA HIS A 260 -3.63 3.96 8.74
C HIS A 260 -2.57 3.17 7.95
N LEU A 261 -1.33 3.67 7.86
CA LEU A 261 -0.21 2.93 7.24
C LEU A 261 0.11 1.63 7.97
N GLU A 262 0.05 1.63 9.31
CA GLU A 262 0.25 0.43 10.12
C GLU A 262 -0.87 -0.59 9.89
N ASN A 263 -2.13 -0.15 9.90
CA ASN A 263 -3.28 -1.03 9.62
C ASN A 263 -3.15 -1.73 8.26
N ILE A 264 -2.71 -1.00 7.24
CA ILE A 264 -2.45 -1.54 5.89
C ILE A 264 -1.32 -2.57 5.95
N ALA A 265 -0.19 -2.24 6.60
CA ALA A 265 0.95 -3.15 6.72
C ALA A 265 0.57 -4.46 7.45
N GLN A 266 -0.15 -4.38 8.58
CA GLN A 266 -0.59 -5.54 9.34
C GLN A 266 -1.48 -6.49 8.53
N ARG A 267 -2.28 -5.95 7.61
CA ARG A 267 -3.18 -6.74 6.75
C ARG A 267 -2.49 -7.22 5.47
N SER A 268 -1.41 -6.58 5.03
CA SER A 268 -0.68 -6.95 3.81
C SER A 268 -0.13 -8.40 3.86
N ASP A 269 0.29 -8.86 5.04
CA ASP A 269 0.75 -10.22 5.28
C ASP A 269 -0.35 -11.25 4.93
N GLN A 270 -1.56 -11.05 5.44
CA GLN A 270 -2.73 -11.89 5.16
C GLN A 270 -3.13 -11.84 3.68
N LEU A 271 -3.06 -10.65 3.07
CA LEU A 271 -3.39 -10.46 1.66
C LEU A 271 -2.42 -11.21 0.73
N THR A 272 -1.14 -11.22 1.09
CA THR A 272 -0.09 -11.91 0.33
C THR A 272 -0.36 -13.41 0.24
N GLU A 273 -0.77 -14.04 1.35
CA GLU A 273 -1.11 -15.46 1.38
C GLU A 273 -2.31 -15.81 0.47
N ALA A 274 -3.26 -14.89 0.28
CA ALA A 274 -4.43 -15.13 -0.56
C ALA A 274 -4.18 -14.90 -2.06
N ALA A 275 -3.11 -14.17 -2.40
CA ALA A 275 -2.71 -13.87 -3.77
C ALA A 275 -1.79 -14.95 -4.39
N THR A 276 -1.13 -15.76 -3.55
CA THR A 276 -0.31 -16.93 -3.94
C THR A 276 -1.13 -18.19 -4.17
#